data_AF-A0A840CPC3-F1
#
_entry.id   AF-A0A840CPC3-F1
#
_cell.length_a   1.000
_cell.length_b   1.000
_cell.length_c   1.000
_cell.angle_alpha   90.00
_cell.angle_beta   90.00
_cell.angle_gamma   90.00
#
_symmetry.space_group_name_H-M   'P 1'
#
loop_
_entity.id
_entity.type
_entity.pdbx_description
1 polymer ?
#
loop_
_entity_poly.entity_id
_entity_poly.type
_entity_poly.pdbx_seq_one_letter_code
_entity_poly.pdbx_strand_id
1 'polypeptide(L)'
;MERLFYTNFLFFLLAFYPFTAFATGPSYVHSEMNPVSVNDKGEILCRTRFVKNDNGGHSYQRIEYGLCVISNGKIIEFRTKTLDPGTIEYGSDKSKGKITEDEYLKLTKHWDWIFKTGLDFGKLSKQQKQICEQYGFKENNTENFKVNKKIRLSDFKKERNVDLKKDKQLALKGAKSVFYDNRQIHISYDFGNILILNNTYREDPDMDTGASFSYKSPLFGGIEYEYYRITGALFLSD
;
A
#
# COMPACT_ATOMS: atom_id res chain seq x y z
N MET A 1 14.26 -62.33 -14.20
CA MET A 1 13.67 -61.87 -12.91
C MET A 1 14.17 -60.48 -12.52
N GLU A 2 15.40 -60.08 -12.84
CA GLU A 2 15.95 -58.76 -12.49
C GLU A 2 15.28 -57.57 -13.20
N ARG A 3 14.83 -57.71 -14.46
CA ARG A 3 14.16 -56.62 -15.18
C ARG A 3 12.83 -56.15 -14.58
N LEU A 4 12.13 -56.99 -13.81
CA LEU A 4 10.86 -56.62 -13.15
C LEU A 4 11.08 -55.86 -11.83
N PHE A 5 12.28 -55.95 -11.24
CA PHE A 5 12.63 -55.26 -10.00
C PHE A 5 12.94 -53.78 -10.25
N TYR A 6 13.65 -53.46 -11.33
CA TYR A 6 14.02 -52.08 -11.67
C TYR A 6 12.82 -51.23 -12.14
N THR A 7 11.85 -51.82 -12.86
CA THR A 7 10.66 -51.09 -13.32
C THR A 7 9.72 -50.71 -12.17
N ASN A 8 9.60 -51.56 -11.15
CA ASN A 8 8.79 -51.28 -9.96
C ASN A 8 9.47 -50.27 -9.01
N PHE A 9 10.80 -50.24 -8.97
CA PHE A 9 11.55 -49.27 -8.16
C PHE A 9 11.47 -47.85 -8.74
N LEU A 10 11.46 -47.71 -10.07
CA LEU A 10 11.31 -46.41 -10.75
C LEU A 10 9.91 -45.81 -10.55
N PHE A 11 8.86 -46.65 -10.50
CA PHE A 11 7.50 -46.22 -10.18
C PHE A 11 7.36 -45.75 -8.72
N PHE A 12 8.08 -46.36 -7.78
CA PHE A 12 8.16 -45.88 -6.39
C PHE A 12 8.87 -44.52 -6.29
N LEU A 13 9.96 -44.29 -7.03
CA LEU A 13 10.65 -42.99 -7.08
C LEU A 13 9.80 -41.87 -7.69
N LEU A 14 8.95 -42.18 -8.67
CA LEU A 14 7.99 -41.23 -9.25
C LEU A 14 6.78 -40.96 -8.33
N ALA A 15 6.37 -41.93 -7.51
CA ALA A 15 5.30 -41.77 -6.52
C ALA A 15 5.74 -40.98 -5.27
N PHE A 16 7.06 -40.89 -5.02
CA PHE A 16 7.67 -40.11 -3.93
C PHE A 16 8.31 -38.79 -4.40
N TYR A 17 7.85 -38.22 -5.51
CA TYR A 17 7.95 -36.77 -5.71
C TYR A 17 6.69 -36.15 -5.09
N PRO A 18 6.65 -35.87 -3.76
CA PRO A 18 5.74 -34.83 -3.33
C PRO A 18 6.23 -33.60 -4.09
N PHE A 19 5.44 -33.15 -5.06
CA PHE A 19 5.48 -31.76 -5.45
C PHE A 19 5.26 -31.00 -4.15
N THR A 20 6.35 -30.59 -3.50
CA THR A 20 6.35 -29.45 -2.60
C THR A 20 6.14 -28.25 -3.51
N ALA A 21 4.93 -28.17 -4.07
CA ALA A 21 4.38 -26.92 -4.52
C ALA A 21 4.32 -26.08 -3.24
N PHE A 22 5.40 -25.34 -2.98
CA PHE A 22 5.39 -24.26 -2.02
C PHE A 22 4.15 -23.45 -2.41
N ALA A 23 3.12 -23.52 -1.57
CA ALA A 23 1.89 -22.79 -1.79
C ALA A 23 2.23 -21.31 -1.63
N THR A 24 2.69 -20.70 -2.73
CA THR A 24 2.88 -19.26 -2.83
C THR A 24 1.50 -18.64 -2.64
N GLY A 25 1.38 -17.73 -1.69
CA GLY A 25 0.20 -16.87 -1.58
C GLY A 25 0.05 -15.97 -2.81
N PRO A 26 -1.00 -15.14 -2.86
CA PRO A 26 -1.14 -14.16 -3.91
C PRO A 26 -0.04 -13.09 -3.81
N SER A 27 0.39 -12.58 -4.97
CA SER A 27 1.22 -11.38 -5.02
C SER A 27 0.35 -10.16 -4.70
N TYR A 28 0.79 -9.30 -3.78
CA TYR A 28 -0.03 -8.19 -3.31
C TYR A 28 0.68 -6.85 -3.13
N VAL A 29 -0.11 -5.77 -3.07
CA VAL A 29 0.34 -4.41 -2.75
C VAL A 29 -0.49 -3.80 -1.61
N HIS A 30 0.19 -3.12 -0.70
CA HIS A 30 -0.39 -2.05 0.12
C HIS A 30 0.19 -0.71 -0.32
N SER A 31 -0.67 0.28 -0.56
CA SER A 31 -0.27 1.64 -0.95
C SER A 31 -1.12 2.63 -0.19
N GLU A 32 -0.63 3.08 0.96
CA GLU A 32 -1.43 3.84 1.91
C GLU A 32 -0.91 5.28 2.04
N MET A 33 -1.83 6.23 2.05
CA MET A 33 -1.58 7.64 2.34
C MET A 33 -2.40 8.03 3.56
N ASN A 34 -1.75 8.60 4.57
CA ASN A 34 -2.40 9.10 5.78
C ASN A 34 -2.23 10.63 5.84
N PRO A 35 -3.25 11.42 5.47
CA PRO A 35 -3.20 12.88 5.53
C PRO A 35 -2.90 13.38 6.95
N VAL A 36 -1.90 14.26 7.09
CA VAL A 36 -1.50 14.85 8.37
C VAL A 36 -1.64 16.38 8.42
N SER A 37 -1.44 17.07 7.31
CA SER A 37 -1.53 18.53 7.25
C SER A 37 -2.12 19.01 5.93
N VAL A 38 -2.87 20.10 5.96
CA VAL A 38 -3.28 20.88 4.79
C VAL A 38 -2.78 22.32 4.96
N ASN A 39 -2.27 22.92 3.90
CA ASN A 39 -1.79 24.30 3.91
C ASN A 39 -2.84 25.28 3.35
N ASP A 40 -2.52 26.57 3.39
CA ASP A 40 -3.41 27.66 2.91
C ASP A 40 -3.68 27.60 1.39
N LYS A 41 -2.95 26.78 0.65
CA LYS A 41 -3.13 26.55 -0.81
C LYS A 41 -4.00 25.32 -1.10
N GLY A 42 -4.48 24.61 -0.08
CA GLY A 42 -5.21 23.35 -0.25
C GLY A 42 -4.34 22.15 -0.63
N GLU A 43 -3.02 22.26 -0.52
CA GLU A 43 -2.11 21.11 -0.71
C GLU A 43 -2.12 20.25 0.55
N ILE A 44 -1.99 18.93 0.38
CA ILE A 44 -2.12 17.98 1.49
C ILE A 44 -0.80 17.24 1.68
N LEU A 45 -0.26 17.28 2.90
CA LEU A 45 0.87 16.47 3.34
C LEU A 45 0.33 15.16 3.91
N CYS A 46 0.84 14.04 3.42
CA CYS A 46 0.52 12.71 3.93
C CYS A 46 1.78 11.99 4.40
N ARG A 47 1.64 11.13 5.42
CA ARG A 47 2.57 10.02 5.64
C ARG A 47 2.24 8.89 4.68
N THR A 48 3.24 8.18 4.20
CA THR A 48 3.06 7.09 3.24
C THR A 48 3.60 5.78 3.77
N ARG A 49 2.92 4.68 3.45
CA ARG A 49 3.38 3.32 3.68
C ARG A 49 3.13 2.51 2.41
N PHE A 50 4.18 1.91 1.89
CA PHE A 50 4.13 1.08 0.68
C PHE A 50 4.74 -0.28 0.95
N VAL A 51 3.99 -1.35 0.69
CA VAL A 51 4.42 -2.74 0.86
C VAL A 51 4.10 -3.50 -0.42
N LYS A 52 5.04 -4.33 -0.85
CA LYS A 52 4.91 -5.11 -2.08
C LYS A 52 5.36 -6.55 -1.81
N ASN A 53 4.50 -7.51 -2.14
CA ASN A 53 4.83 -8.93 -2.15
C ASN A 53 4.86 -9.42 -3.60
N ASP A 54 6.07 -9.52 -4.16
CA ASP A 54 6.29 -9.81 -5.58
C ASP A 54 6.10 -11.26 -5.96
N ASN A 55 6.32 -12.18 -5.02
CA ASN A 55 6.40 -13.60 -5.31
C ASN A 55 5.29 -14.41 -4.62
N GLY A 56 4.37 -13.72 -3.92
CA GLY A 56 3.43 -14.43 -3.06
C GLY A 56 4.08 -15.15 -1.88
N GLY A 57 5.31 -14.76 -1.52
CA GLY A 57 6.03 -15.39 -0.42
C GLY A 57 5.37 -15.09 0.92
N HIS A 58 5.47 -16.02 1.87
CA HIS A 58 5.03 -15.84 3.27
C HIS A 58 6.10 -15.17 4.15
N SER A 59 7.20 -14.70 3.55
CA SER A 59 8.27 -13.98 4.25
C SER A 59 7.84 -12.56 4.62
N TYR A 60 8.60 -11.92 5.51
CA TYR A 60 8.49 -10.49 5.72
C TYR A 60 8.74 -9.75 4.41
N GLN A 61 7.95 -8.70 4.17
CA GLN A 61 8.04 -7.90 2.97
C GLN A 61 8.77 -6.60 3.22
N ARG A 62 9.40 -6.09 2.17
CA ARG A 62 10.01 -4.76 2.19
C ARG A 62 8.92 -3.71 2.39
N ILE A 63 9.13 -2.82 3.35
CA ILE A 63 8.22 -1.72 3.66
C ILE A 63 8.93 -0.40 3.40
N GLU A 64 8.33 0.45 2.59
CA GLU A 64 8.80 1.82 2.35
C GLU A 64 7.88 2.81 3.06
N TYR A 65 8.45 3.55 4.00
CA TYR A 65 7.81 4.69 4.64
C TYR A 65 8.33 6.00 4.04
N GLY A 66 7.47 7.01 4.06
CA GLY A 66 7.78 8.29 3.47
C GLY A 66 6.75 9.36 3.80
N LEU A 67 6.86 10.43 3.03
CA LEU A 67 5.86 11.49 2.94
C LEU A 67 5.42 11.61 1.48
N CYS A 68 4.23 12.15 1.25
CA CYS A 68 3.91 12.72 -0.04
C CYS A 68 3.17 14.04 0.11
N VAL A 69 3.29 14.87 -0.93
CA VAL A 69 2.47 16.07 -1.09
C VAL A 69 1.51 15.84 -2.24
N ILE A 70 0.22 15.99 -1.96
CA ILE A 70 -0.84 15.98 -2.96
C ILE A 70 -1.11 17.43 -3.34
N SER A 71 -0.80 17.78 -4.59
CA SER A 71 -0.88 19.14 -5.10
C SER A 71 -1.08 19.13 -6.61
N ASN A 72 -1.95 19.99 -7.12
CA ASN A 72 -2.13 20.26 -8.56
C ASN A 72 -2.29 19.00 -9.42
N GLY A 73 -3.18 18.08 -9.02
CA GLY A 73 -3.43 16.84 -9.76
C GLY A 73 -2.32 15.79 -9.68
N LYS A 74 -1.35 15.94 -8.76
CA LYS A 74 -0.18 15.08 -8.63
C LYS A 74 0.06 14.64 -7.19
N ILE A 75 0.80 13.54 -7.06
CA ILE A 75 1.34 13.03 -5.79
C ILE A 75 2.87 13.07 -5.91
N ILE A 76 3.52 13.85 -5.06
CA ILE A 76 4.97 14.01 -5.02
C ILE A 76 5.50 13.22 -3.82
N GLU A 77 6.23 12.15 -4.06
CA GLU A 77 6.70 11.23 -3.01
C GLU A 77 8.11 11.53 -2.52
N PHE A 78 8.31 11.41 -1.22
CA PHE A 78 9.59 11.56 -0.53
C PHE A 78 9.82 10.33 0.37
N ARG A 79 10.72 9.44 -0.04
CA ARG A 79 11.08 8.26 0.77
C ARG A 79 11.91 8.71 1.98
N THR A 80 11.59 8.17 3.15
CA THR A 80 12.31 8.47 4.41
C THR A 80 12.98 7.23 5.00
N LYS A 81 12.26 6.09 5.04
CA LYS A 81 12.77 4.84 5.62
C LYS A 81 12.37 3.64 4.77
N THR A 82 13.30 2.70 4.67
CA THR A 82 13.02 1.34 4.16
C THR A 82 13.32 0.34 5.26
N LEU A 83 12.39 -0.57 5.51
CA LEU A 83 12.62 -1.80 6.25
C LEU A 83 12.79 -2.92 5.23
N ASP A 84 13.98 -3.51 5.20
CA ASP A 84 14.34 -4.54 4.23
C ASP A 84 14.46 -5.90 4.95
N PRO A 85 13.62 -6.90 4.60
CA PRO A 85 13.67 -8.22 5.22
C PRO A 85 14.99 -8.95 4.94
N GLY A 86 15.77 -8.54 3.93
CA GLY A 86 17.13 -9.03 3.70
C GLY A 86 18.12 -8.71 4.83
N THR A 87 17.73 -7.85 5.78
CA THR A 87 18.50 -7.60 7.01
C THR A 87 18.22 -8.58 8.13
N ILE A 88 17.18 -9.42 8.00
CA ILE A 88 16.83 -10.43 9.00
C ILE A 88 17.82 -11.60 8.90
N GLU A 89 18.24 -12.10 10.04
CA GLU A 89 18.97 -13.35 10.15
C GLU A 89 18.12 -14.41 10.83
N TYR A 90 18.00 -15.54 10.14
CA TYR A 90 17.25 -16.69 10.60
C TYR A 90 18.24 -17.67 11.24
N GLY A 91 18.47 -17.55 12.54
CA GLY A 91 19.45 -18.34 13.29
C GLY A 91 19.84 -17.71 14.64
N SER A 92 20.63 -18.44 15.44
CA SER A 92 21.07 -17.99 16.78
C SER A 92 22.30 -17.08 16.77
N ASP A 93 23.10 -17.12 15.70
CA ASP A 93 24.37 -16.38 15.62
C ASP A 93 24.17 -15.11 14.80
N LYS A 94 24.36 -13.94 15.43
CA LYS A 94 24.15 -12.63 14.80
C LYS A 94 25.38 -12.23 13.96
N SER A 95 25.28 -12.38 12.65
CA SER A 95 26.20 -11.80 11.67
C SER A 95 26.18 -10.27 11.74
N LYS A 96 27.34 -9.66 11.49
CA LYS A 96 27.51 -8.20 11.53
C LYS A 96 26.57 -7.52 10.54
N GLY A 97 25.71 -6.63 11.04
CA GLY A 97 24.76 -5.85 10.22
C GLY A 97 23.41 -6.52 9.97
N LYS A 98 23.16 -7.70 10.55
CA LYS A 98 21.85 -8.35 10.56
C LYS A 98 21.10 -8.06 11.86
N ILE A 99 19.78 -8.23 11.82
CA ILE A 99 18.87 -8.09 12.97
C ILE A 99 18.05 -9.35 13.16
N THR A 100 17.63 -9.62 14.39
CA THR A 100 16.72 -10.73 14.67
C THR A 100 15.31 -10.43 14.16
N GLU A 101 14.49 -11.47 14.05
CA GLU A 101 13.07 -11.34 13.72
C GLU A 101 12.33 -10.41 14.70
N ASP A 102 12.58 -10.57 16.01
CA ASP A 102 11.99 -9.71 17.04
C ASP A 102 12.39 -8.24 16.90
N GLU A 103 13.63 -7.96 16.54
CA GLU A 103 14.11 -6.60 16.26
C GLU A 103 13.39 -6.02 15.04
N TYR A 104 13.23 -6.81 13.98
CA TYR A 104 12.49 -6.41 12.77
C TYR A 104 11.01 -6.11 13.08
N LEU A 105 10.36 -6.96 13.88
CA LEU A 105 8.96 -6.76 14.31
C LEU A 105 8.81 -5.50 15.16
N LYS A 106 9.75 -5.22 16.06
CA LYS A 106 9.77 -3.98 16.87
C LYS A 106 9.94 -2.74 15.99
N LEU A 107 10.85 -2.79 15.02
CA LEU A 107 11.04 -1.71 14.05
C LEU A 107 9.77 -1.50 13.21
N THR A 108 9.15 -2.57 12.72
CA THR A 108 7.90 -2.49 11.95
C THR A 108 6.79 -1.83 12.77
N LYS A 109 6.57 -2.27 14.02
CA LYS A 109 5.57 -1.66 14.93
C LYS A 109 5.85 -0.18 15.19
N HIS A 110 7.11 0.18 15.40
CA HIS A 110 7.51 1.57 15.61
C HIS A 110 7.20 2.45 14.40
N TRP A 111 7.58 2.00 13.19
CA TRP A 111 7.33 2.75 11.97
C TRP A 111 5.86 2.76 11.54
N ASP A 112 5.10 1.71 11.82
CA ASP A 112 3.65 1.70 11.64
C ASP A 112 2.95 2.69 12.60
N TRP A 113 3.42 2.81 13.85
CA TRP A 113 2.93 3.82 14.78
C TRP A 113 3.25 5.24 14.30
N ILE A 114 4.47 5.46 13.81
CA ILE A 114 4.86 6.70 13.12
C ILE A 114 3.88 6.94 11.96
N PHE A 115 3.70 6.00 11.03
CA PHE A 115 2.80 6.19 9.88
C PHE A 115 1.37 6.61 10.29
N LYS A 116 0.83 6.05 11.37
CA LYS A 116 -0.54 6.32 11.86
C LYS A 116 -0.71 7.65 12.61
N THR A 117 0.38 8.33 12.97
CA THR A 117 0.34 9.55 13.81
C THR A 117 0.68 10.82 13.02
N GLY A 118 0.25 11.97 13.55
CA GLY A 118 0.62 13.30 13.01
C GLY A 118 2.12 13.61 13.15
N LEU A 119 2.60 14.65 12.49
CA LEU A 119 3.98 15.15 12.62
C LEU A 119 4.20 15.92 13.92
N ASP A 120 5.34 15.70 14.57
CA ASP A 120 5.83 16.61 15.61
C ASP A 120 6.61 17.75 14.92
N PHE A 121 5.94 18.87 14.67
CA PHE A 121 6.52 20.03 14.00
C PHE A 121 7.68 20.65 14.80
N GLY A 122 7.78 20.38 16.11
CA GLY A 122 8.92 20.79 16.94
C GLY A 122 10.14 19.87 16.81
N LYS A 123 9.98 18.67 16.25
CA LYS A 123 11.02 17.64 16.14
C LYS A 123 11.10 17.01 14.75
N LEU A 124 10.99 17.85 13.71
CA LEU A 124 11.14 17.40 12.33
C LEU A 124 12.60 17.02 12.04
N SER A 125 12.79 15.90 11.34
CA SER A 125 14.06 15.61 10.67
C SER A 125 14.39 16.68 9.62
N LYS A 126 15.66 16.75 9.20
CA LYS A 126 16.11 17.71 8.17
C LYS A 126 15.26 17.66 6.89
N GLN A 127 14.96 16.45 6.40
CA GLN A 127 14.15 16.26 5.20
C GLN A 127 12.69 16.70 5.42
N GLN A 128 12.09 16.33 6.55
CA GLN A 128 10.73 16.77 6.91
C GLN A 128 10.66 18.29 6.99
N LYS A 129 11.62 18.93 7.66
CA LYS A 129 11.68 20.39 7.79
C LYS A 129 11.73 21.07 6.41
N GLN A 130 12.59 20.59 5.51
CA GLN A 130 12.67 21.11 4.15
C GLN A 130 11.34 21.01 3.38
N ILE A 131 10.65 19.87 3.48
CA ILE A 131 9.34 19.67 2.84
C ILE A 131 8.30 20.60 3.45
N CYS A 132 8.20 20.65 4.78
CA CYS A 132 7.24 21.50 5.48
C CYS A 132 7.46 22.98 5.16
N GLU A 133 8.70 23.46 5.12
CA GLU A 133 9.03 24.85 4.78
C GLU A 133 8.74 25.16 3.30
N GLN A 134 9.14 24.27 2.37
CA GLN A 134 8.93 24.45 0.94
C GLN A 134 7.44 24.58 0.58
N TYR A 135 6.59 23.76 1.19
CA TYR A 135 5.16 23.74 0.92
C TYR A 135 4.34 24.51 1.96
N GLY A 136 4.95 25.08 3.00
CA GLY A 136 4.25 25.90 3.99
C GLY A 136 3.32 25.13 4.96
N PHE A 137 3.63 23.87 5.27
CA PHE A 137 2.90 23.09 6.28
C PHE A 137 3.36 23.45 7.69
N LYS A 138 2.42 23.69 8.61
CA LYS A 138 2.71 24.25 9.94
C LYS A 138 2.19 23.44 11.12
N GLU A 139 1.16 22.61 10.92
CA GLU A 139 0.48 21.90 12.00
C GLU A 139 -0.25 20.65 11.51
N ASN A 140 -0.74 19.83 12.45
CA ASN A 140 -1.65 18.73 12.11
C ASN A 140 -3.10 19.22 12.17
N ASN A 141 -3.77 19.30 11.04
CA ASN A 141 -5.10 19.90 10.92
C ASN A 141 -6.06 19.11 9.99
N THR A 142 -5.70 17.88 9.61
CA THR A 142 -6.51 17.06 8.68
C THR A 142 -7.73 16.42 9.33
N GLU A 143 -7.83 16.37 10.66
CA GLU A 143 -8.97 15.73 11.34
C GLU A 143 -10.31 16.43 11.02
N ASN A 144 -10.27 17.75 10.77
CA ASN A 144 -11.44 18.53 10.37
C ASN A 144 -12.03 18.14 9.01
N PHE A 145 -11.24 17.45 8.17
CA PHE A 145 -11.62 17.05 6.81
C PHE A 145 -12.00 15.56 6.72
N LYS A 146 -11.91 14.85 7.84
CA LYS A 146 -12.15 13.42 7.90
C LYS A 146 -13.65 13.15 7.91
N VAL A 147 -14.13 12.38 6.95
CA VAL A 147 -15.56 12.09 6.78
C VAL A 147 -15.90 10.62 7.02
N ASN A 148 -14.99 9.70 6.71
CA ASN A 148 -15.18 8.25 6.84
C ASN A 148 -16.58 7.77 6.37
N LYS A 149 -17.01 8.25 5.21
CA LYS A 149 -18.34 7.97 4.63
C LYS A 149 -18.24 6.84 3.62
N LYS A 150 -19.06 5.80 3.78
CA LYS A 150 -19.31 4.81 2.73
C LYS A 150 -20.57 5.19 1.94
N ILE A 151 -20.49 5.17 0.62
CA ILE A 151 -21.59 5.54 -0.28
C ILE A 151 -21.62 4.60 -1.48
N ARG A 152 -22.80 4.28 -2.02
CA ARG A 152 -22.88 3.49 -3.26
C ARG A 152 -22.30 4.27 -4.42
N LEU A 153 -21.61 3.60 -5.34
CA LEU A 153 -21.01 4.24 -6.51
C LEU A 153 -22.04 5.05 -7.33
N SER A 154 -23.27 4.53 -7.47
CA SER A 154 -24.36 5.23 -8.16
C SER A 154 -24.73 6.55 -7.53
N ASP A 155 -24.72 6.60 -6.19
CA ASP A 155 -25.13 7.76 -5.42
C ASP A 155 -23.99 8.78 -5.38
N PHE A 156 -22.75 8.32 -5.27
CA PHE A 156 -21.56 9.16 -5.40
C PHE A 156 -21.54 9.91 -6.74
N LYS A 157 -21.80 9.22 -7.85
CA LYS A 157 -21.87 9.84 -9.19
C LYS A 157 -22.94 10.94 -9.26
N LYS A 158 -24.09 10.73 -8.62
CA LYS A 158 -25.17 11.73 -8.57
C LYS A 158 -24.83 12.91 -7.64
N GLU A 159 -24.30 12.64 -6.45
CA GLU A 159 -23.97 13.65 -5.43
C GLU A 159 -22.82 14.56 -5.86
N ARG A 160 -21.78 13.99 -6.49
CA ARG A 160 -20.53 14.70 -6.79
C ARG A 160 -20.34 15.04 -8.26
N ASN A 161 -21.27 14.62 -9.14
CA ASN A 161 -21.17 14.78 -10.59
C ASN A 161 -19.82 14.29 -11.17
N VAL A 162 -19.25 13.23 -10.59
CA VAL A 162 -17.97 12.66 -11.01
C VAL A 162 -18.16 11.30 -11.65
N ASP A 163 -17.51 11.10 -12.80
CA ASP A 163 -17.51 9.81 -13.48
C ASP A 163 -16.17 9.10 -13.25
N LEU A 164 -16.11 8.24 -12.24
CA LEU A 164 -14.90 7.51 -11.86
C LEU A 164 -14.31 6.60 -12.97
N LYS A 165 -15.05 6.35 -14.06
CA LYS A 165 -14.48 5.70 -15.26
C LYS A 165 -13.55 6.63 -16.04
N LYS A 166 -13.78 7.93 -15.96
CA LYS A 166 -12.98 9.01 -16.59
C LYS A 166 -12.00 9.61 -15.58
N ASP A 167 -12.50 9.94 -14.40
CA ASP A 167 -11.78 10.60 -13.33
C ASP A 167 -11.09 9.55 -12.45
N LYS A 168 -9.84 9.24 -12.79
CA LYS A 168 -9.08 8.19 -12.11
C LYS A 168 -8.50 8.68 -10.79
N GLN A 169 -8.54 7.81 -9.79
CA GLN A 169 -7.76 7.98 -8.58
C GLN A 169 -6.27 7.85 -8.91
N LEU A 170 -5.44 8.68 -8.28
CA LEU A 170 -3.99 8.51 -8.25
C LEU A 170 -3.58 7.91 -6.90
N ALA A 171 -2.68 6.94 -6.92
CA ALA A 171 -2.07 6.36 -5.73
C ALA A 171 -0.53 6.52 -5.78
N LEU A 172 0.17 5.99 -4.78
CA LEU A 172 1.63 6.00 -4.74
C LEU A 172 2.22 5.31 -5.98
N LYS A 173 3.49 5.62 -6.27
CA LYS A 173 4.24 5.14 -7.43
C LYS A 173 3.55 5.42 -8.78
N GLY A 174 2.72 6.45 -8.83
CA GLY A 174 1.99 6.87 -10.03
C GLY A 174 0.89 5.91 -10.48
N ALA A 175 0.49 4.95 -9.64
CA ALA A 175 -0.58 4.02 -9.98
C ALA A 175 -1.92 4.74 -10.13
N LYS A 176 -2.76 4.24 -11.04
CA LYS A 176 -4.08 4.80 -11.33
C LYS A 176 -5.16 3.76 -11.11
N SER A 177 -6.35 4.20 -10.74
CA SER A 177 -7.51 3.29 -10.72
C SER A 177 -7.80 2.77 -12.13
N VAL A 178 -8.16 1.49 -12.21
CA VAL A 178 -8.43 0.78 -13.47
C VAL A 178 -9.90 0.43 -13.58
N PHE A 179 -10.46 -0.22 -12.55
CA PHE A 179 -11.82 -0.72 -12.59
C PHE A 179 -12.54 -0.51 -11.25
N TYR A 180 -13.83 -0.19 -11.32
CA TYR A 180 -14.72 -0.07 -10.17
C TYR A 180 -15.79 -1.15 -10.28
N ASP A 181 -15.73 -2.13 -9.40
CA ASP A 181 -16.53 -3.35 -9.48
C ASP A 181 -17.87 -3.20 -8.75
N ASN A 182 -18.72 -2.26 -9.18
CA ASN A 182 -20.05 -1.97 -8.60
C ASN A 182 -20.12 -1.87 -7.05
N ARG A 183 -18.98 -1.54 -6.43
CA ARG A 183 -18.74 -1.49 -4.98
C ARG A 183 -19.17 -0.16 -4.36
N GLN A 184 -19.20 -0.12 -3.04
CA GLN A 184 -19.26 1.13 -2.30
C GLN A 184 -17.94 1.91 -2.47
N ILE A 185 -18.03 3.23 -2.44
CA ILE A 185 -16.90 4.15 -2.32
C ILE A 185 -16.76 4.52 -0.84
N HIS A 186 -15.54 4.40 -0.32
CA HIS A 186 -15.22 4.84 1.04
C HIS A 186 -14.40 6.13 0.97
N ILE A 187 -15.05 7.25 1.26
CA ILE A 187 -14.41 8.56 1.37
C ILE A 187 -13.83 8.67 2.78
N SER A 188 -12.51 8.70 2.90
CA SER A 188 -11.83 8.86 4.19
C SER A 188 -11.69 10.34 4.57
N TYR A 189 -11.29 11.17 3.61
CA TYR A 189 -11.19 12.63 3.75
C TYR A 189 -11.81 13.35 2.56
N ASP A 190 -12.41 14.50 2.83
CA ASP A 190 -12.97 15.42 1.84
C ASP A 190 -12.36 16.82 2.07
N PHE A 191 -11.46 17.23 1.18
CA PHE A 191 -10.82 18.55 1.20
C PHE A 191 -11.50 19.54 0.25
N GLY A 192 -12.72 19.25 -0.21
CA GLY A 192 -13.44 20.06 -1.20
C GLY A 192 -13.12 19.60 -2.62
N ASN A 193 -11.96 20.00 -3.15
CA ASN A 193 -11.53 19.66 -4.52
C ASN A 193 -10.68 18.38 -4.61
N ILE A 194 -10.26 17.82 -3.47
CA ILE A 194 -9.52 16.56 -3.39
C ILE A 194 -10.22 15.63 -2.41
N LEU A 195 -10.55 14.43 -2.87
CA LEU A 195 -11.05 13.36 -2.02
C LEU A 195 -9.96 12.30 -1.81
N ILE A 196 -9.83 11.82 -0.58
CA ILE A 196 -8.99 10.67 -0.26
C ILE A 196 -9.91 9.46 -0.08
N LEU A 197 -9.77 8.49 -0.97
CA LEU A 197 -10.61 7.30 -1.02
C LEU A 197 -9.83 6.08 -0.51
N ASN A 198 -10.46 5.29 0.35
CA ASN A 198 -9.96 3.99 0.75
C ASN A 198 -10.51 2.92 -0.19
N ASN A 199 -9.61 2.07 -0.66
CA ASN A 199 -9.92 0.95 -1.54
C ASN A 199 -9.45 -0.33 -0.85
N THR A 200 -10.38 -1.24 -0.61
CA THR A 200 -10.16 -2.52 0.09
C THR A 200 -10.72 -3.65 -0.77
N TYR A 201 -9.98 -4.75 -0.84
CA TYR A 201 -10.39 -5.94 -1.59
C TYR A 201 -10.08 -7.20 -0.79
N ARG A 202 -11.07 -8.10 -0.69
CA ARG A 202 -11.04 -9.42 -0.04
C ARG A 202 -10.88 -9.43 1.49
N GLU A 203 -11.61 -8.59 2.20
CA GLU A 203 -11.83 -8.82 3.64
C GLU A 203 -13.24 -9.38 3.93
N ASP A 204 -14.24 -9.00 3.12
CA ASP A 204 -15.64 -9.46 3.15
C ASP A 204 -16.34 -8.78 1.95
N PRO A 205 -17.20 -9.44 1.13
CA PRO A 205 -17.95 -8.78 0.05
C PRO A 205 -18.72 -7.53 0.50
N ASP A 206 -19.15 -7.47 1.76
CA ASP A 206 -19.82 -6.31 2.36
C ASP A 206 -18.83 -5.20 2.79
N MET A 207 -17.54 -5.50 2.84
CA MET A 207 -16.44 -4.58 3.18
C MET A 207 -15.60 -4.14 1.98
N ASP A 208 -15.77 -4.76 0.81
CA ASP A 208 -15.06 -4.39 -0.41
C ASP A 208 -15.46 -2.98 -0.85
N THR A 209 -14.46 -2.10 -0.98
CA THR A 209 -14.67 -0.70 -1.34
C THR A 209 -13.70 -0.24 -2.41
N GLY A 210 -14.18 0.64 -3.29
CA GLY A 210 -13.34 1.36 -4.25
C GLY A 210 -13.00 0.60 -5.53
N ALA A 211 -11.78 0.82 -6.01
CA ALA A 211 -11.30 0.40 -7.32
C ALA A 211 -10.08 -0.53 -7.24
N SER A 212 -9.81 -1.22 -8.35
CA SER A 212 -8.51 -1.82 -8.63
C SER A 212 -7.52 -0.78 -9.17
N PHE A 213 -6.22 -1.09 -9.07
CA PHE A 213 -5.15 -0.17 -9.43
C PHE A 213 -4.08 -0.82 -10.31
N SER A 214 -3.47 0.00 -11.15
CA SER A 214 -2.51 -0.39 -12.18
C SER A 214 -1.11 -0.77 -11.66
N TYR A 215 -1.01 -1.43 -10.51
CA TYR A 215 0.26 -1.97 -10.02
C TYR A 215 0.60 -3.24 -10.82
N LYS A 216 1.63 -3.19 -11.65
CA LYS A 216 2.04 -4.31 -12.51
C LYS A 216 3.22 -5.07 -11.93
N SER A 217 3.14 -6.40 -11.91
CA SER A 217 4.27 -7.25 -11.55
C SER A 217 5.25 -7.36 -12.72
N PRO A 218 6.53 -6.98 -12.56
CA PRO A 218 7.54 -7.25 -13.58
C PRO A 218 7.84 -8.74 -13.73
N LEU A 219 7.53 -9.56 -12.72
CA LEU A 219 7.86 -10.99 -12.68
C LEU A 219 6.84 -11.88 -13.38
N PHE A 220 5.58 -11.45 -13.47
CA PHE A 220 4.49 -12.22 -14.07
C PHE A 220 3.96 -11.60 -15.36
N GLY A 221 4.84 -11.04 -16.20
CA GLY A 221 4.44 -10.52 -17.52
C GLY A 221 3.46 -9.35 -17.48
N GLY A 222 3.44 -8.58 -16.39
CA GLY A 222 2.55 -7.42 -16.23
C GLY A 222 1.16 -7.72 -15.66
N ILE A 223 0.92 -8.92 -15.11
CA ILE A 223 -0.28 -9.22 -14.31
C ILE A 223 -0.37 -8.23 -13.13
N GLU A 224 -1.57 -7.73 -12.88
CA GLU A 224 -1.84 -6.78 -11.79
C GLU A 224 -1.74 -7.48 -10.44
N TYR A 225 -1.15 -6.80 -9.45
CA TYR A 225 -1.12 -7.32 -8.08
C TYR A 225 -2.54 -7.41 -7.52
N GLU A 226 -2.78 -8.42 -6.67
CA GLU A 226 -3.86 -8.29 -5.71
C GLU A 226 -3.54 -7.09 -4.79
N TYR A 227 -4.56 -6.47 -4.23
CA TYR A 227 -4.35 -5.37 -3.30
C TYR A 227 -5.26 -5.57 -2.11
N TYR A 228 -4.73 -5.36 -0.92
CA TYR A 228 -5.54 -5.46 0.29
C TYR A 228 -6.00 -4.08 0.74
N ARG A 229 -5.13 -3.07 0.59
CA ARG A 229 -5.44 -1.69 0.97
C ARG A 229 -4.70 -0.68 0.11
N ILE A 230 -5.46 0.17 -0.59
CA ILE A 230 -4.93 1.29 -1.38
C ILE A 230 -5.69 2.55 -1.01
N THR A 231 -4.95 3.60 -0.67
CA THR A 231 -5.48 4.96 -0.62
C THR A 231 -5.27 5.62 -1.98
N GLY A 232 -6.34 6.15 -2.56
CA GLY A 232 -6.32 6.91 -3.81
C GLY A 232 -6.76 8.35 -3.60
N ALA A 233 -6.08 9.29 -4.26
CA ALA A 233 -6.48 10.69 -4.35
C ALA A 233 -7.31 10.89 -5.62
N LEU A 234 -8.52 11.41 -5.47
CA LEU A 234 -9.40 11.80 -6.56
C LEU A 234 -9.46 13.33 -6.61
N PHE A 235 -9.09 13.89 -7.76
CA PHE A 235 -9.13 15.33 -8.00
C PHE A 235 -10.44 15.67 -8.68
N LEU A 236 -11.24 16.53 -8.07
CA LEU A 236 -12.48 17.02 -8.63
C LEU A 236 -12.17 18.25 -9.49
N SER A 237 -12.89 18.41 -10.61
CA SER A 237 -12.82 19.65 -11.38
C SER A 237 -13.66 20.70 -10.65
N ASP A 238 -13.10 21.91 -10.50
CA ASP A 238 -13.85 23.08 -10.00
C ASP A 238 -14.98 23.48 -10.98
#